data_AF-A0A9P6B6G1-F1
#
_entry.id   AF-A0A9P6B6G1-F1
#
_cell.length_a   1.000
_cell.length_b   1.000
_cell.length_c   1.000
_cell.angle_alpha   90.00
_cell.angle_beta   90.00
_cell.angle_gamma   90.00
#
_symmetry.space_group_name_H-M   'P 1'
#
loop_
_entity.id
_entity.type
_entity.pdbx_description
1 polymer ?
#
loop_
_entity_poly.entity_id
_entity_poly.type
_entity_poly.pdbx_seq_one_letter_code
_entity_poly.pdbx_strand_id
1 'polypeptide(L)'
;ELSQLKRDKWVNVQLNLCVLWEQLLRKLRVRKFELATLDCANSSHTLDQKTKAHVEKAVKSQSGGIEAMVKKYNAKLKELVALQGKGGIWRGAYVPPMLTMEGLYQLDVDQDIWEDSRGDIADFPDGIVPPWLADPSVKEGIQLSQEIANCCQELERCKAE
;
A
#
# COMPACT_ATOMS: atom_id res chain seq x y z
N GLU A 1 -20.35 17.24 -5.56
CA GLU A 1 -19.04 17.29 -4.87
C GLU A 1 -18.24 15.99 -5.03
N LEU A 2 -18.69 14.84 -4.51
CA LEU A 2 -18.01 13.54 -4.70
C LEU A 2 -17.72 13.17 -6.16
N SER A 3 -18.66 13.42 -7.08
CA SER A 3 -18.48 13.13 -8.51
C SER A 3 -17.46 14.04 -9.20
N GLN A 4 -17.19 15.24 -8.65
CA GLN A 4 -16.14 16.13 -9.16
C GLN A 4 -14.77 15.70 -8.65
N LEU A 5 -14.67 15.34 -7.36
CA LEU A 5 -13.42 14.82 -6.78
C LEU A 5 -12.98 13.51 -7.46
N LYS A 6 -13.93 12.64 -7.78
CA LYS A 6 -13.68 11.42 -8.57
C LYS A 6 -13.15 11.71 -9.98
N ARG A 7 -13.46 12.88 -10.56
CA ARG A 7 -12.98 13.29 -11.89
C ARG A 7 -11.62 13.98 -11.83
N ASP A 8 -11.18 14.42 -10.66
CA ASP A 8 -9.88 15.05 -10.51
C ASP A 8 -8.76 13.98 -10.57
N LYS A 9 -8.04 13.96 -11.68
CA LYS A 9 -6.94 13.01 -11.91
C LYS A 9 -5.81 13.20 -10.91
N TRP A 10 -5.54 14.43 -10.49
CA TRP A 10 -4.46 14.73 -9.56
C TRP A 10 -4.72 14.07 -8.20
N VAL A 11 -5.89 14.37 -7.62
CA VAL A 11 -6.31 13.82 -6.32
C VAL A 11 -6.37 12.30 -6.37
N ASN A 12 -6.83 11.70 -7.48
CA ASN A 12 -6.84 10.24 -7.60
C ASN A 12 -5.42 9.63 -7.63
N VAL A 13 -4.47 10.23 -8.36
CA VAL A 13 -3.09 9.72 -8.41
C VAL A 13 -2.42 9.87 -7.04
N GLN A 14 -2.62 11.00 -6.38
CA GLN A 14 -2.20 11.26 -5.01
C GLN A 14 -2.74 10.23 -4.01
N LEU A 15 -4.05 9.98 -4.04
CA LEU A 15 -4.71 9.01 -3.17
C LEU A 15 -4.14 7.59 -3.36
N ASN A 16 -3.90 7.21 -4.62
CA ASN A 16 -3.32 5.91 -4.95
C ASN A 16 -1.88 5.79 -4.45
N LEU A 17 -1.08 6.87 -4.50
CA LEU A 17 0.27 6.88 -3.95
C LEU A 17 0.26 6.65 -2.43
N CYS A 18 -0.62 7.34 -1.70
CA CYS A 18 -0.78 7.14 -0.26
C CYS A 18 -1.14 5.69 0.09
N VAL A 19 -2.06 5.08 -0.67
CA VAL A 19 -2.43 3.67 -0.48
C VAL A 19 -1.26 2.74 -0.76
N LEU A 20 -0.55 2.93 -1.88
CA LEU A 20 0.59 2.09 -2.25
C LEU A 20 1.71 2.19 -1.22
N TRP A 21 1.95 3.39 -0.69
CA TRP A 21 2.91 3.65 0.36
C TRP A 21 2.57 2.94 1.66
N GLU A 22 1.32 3.06 2.15
CA GLU A 22 0.87 2.36 3.36
C GLU A 22 0.97 0.84 3.22
N GLN A 23 0.58 0.30 2.05
CA GLN A 23 0.71 -1.12 1.76
C GLN A 23 2.18 -1.56 1.71
N LEU A 24 3.06 -0.76 1.11
CA LEU A 24 4.49 -1.04 1.04
C LEU A 24 5.11 -1.06 2.44
N LEU A 25 4.84 -0.04 3.27
CA LEU A 25 5.30 0.03 4.65
C LEU A 25 4.81 -1.15 5.49
N ARG A 26 3.55 -1.56 5.30
CA ARG A 26 3.00 -2.73 5.98
C ARG A 26 3.77 -4.00 5.60
N LYS A 27 4.02 -4.21 4.31
CA LYS A 27 4.79 -5.36 3.82
C LYS A 27 6.23 -5.35 4.31
N LEU A 28 6.88 -4.18 4.32
CA LEU A 28 8.26 -4.05 4.81
C LEU A 28 8.35 -4.28 6.33
N ARG A 29 7.37 -3.81 7.12
CA ARG A 29 7.31 -4.10 8.57
C ARG A 29 7.16 -5.59 8.84
N VAL A 30 6.20 -6.24 8.17
CA VAL A 30 6.05 -7.70 8.25
C VAL A 30 7.35 -8.40 7.86
N ARG A 31 8.00 -7.92 6.80
CA ARG A 31 9.24 -8.49 6.32
C ARG A 31 10.40 -8.37 7.31
N LYS A 32 10.57 -7.20 7.92
CA LYS A 32 11.60 -6.98 8.95
C LYS A 32 11.38 -7.90 10.14
N PHE A 33 10.13 -8.10 10.55
CA PHE A 33 9.78 -9.02 11.62
C PHE A 33 10.07 -10.49 11.26
N GLU A 34 9.69 -10.93 10.04
CA GLU A 34 10.03 -12.27 9.54
C GLU A 34 11.54 -12.51 9.55
N LEU A 35 12.33 -11.58 9.01
CA LEU A 35 13.79 -11.69 8.97
C LEU A 35 14.40 -11.75 10.37
N ALA A 36 13.99 -10.86 11.29
CA ALA A 36 14.46 -10.88 12.67
C ALA A 36 14.10 -12.20 13.40
N THR A 37 12.91 -12.74 13.14
CA THR A 37 12.47 -14.03 13.69
C THR A 37 13.37 -15.16 13.18
N LEU A 38 13.74 -15.12 11.91
CA LEU A 38 14.63 -16.11 11.30
C LEU A 38 16.06 -16.00 11.79
N ASP A 39 16.58 -14.78 11.95
CA ASP A 39 17.93 -14.56 12.47
C ASP A 39 18.05 -15.07 13.91
N CYS A 40 17.02 -14.87 14.73
CA CYS A 40 16.94 -15.42 16.09
C CYS A 40 16.92 -16.96 16.09
N ALA A 41 16.06 -17.57 15.26
CA ALA A 41 15.96 -19.03 15.16
C ALA A 41 17.24 -19.69 14.59
N ASN A 42 17.91 -19.02 13.65
CA ASN A 42 19.21 -19.44 13.13
C ASN A 42 20.30 -19.38 14.20
N SER A 43 20.34 -18.28 14.97
CA SER A 43 21.32 -18.09 16.06
C SER A 43 21.11 -19.08 17.20
N SER A 44 19.88 -19.50 17.46
CA SER A 44 19.52 -20.49 18.47
C SER A 44 19.77 -21.94 18.01
N HIS A 45 20.29 -22.19 16.81
CA HIS A 45 20.51 -23.51 16.21
C HIS A 45 19.27 -24.43 16.20
N THR A 46 18.06 -23.87 16.30
CA THR A 46 16.80 -24.62 16.42
C THR A 46 16.26 -25.11 15.07
N LEU A 47 16.85 -24.65 13.96
CA LEU A 47 16.39 -24.90 12.60
C LEU A 47 17.29 -25.91 11.87
N ASP A 48 16.68 -27.01 11.39
CA ASP A 48 17.35 -27.95 10.48
C ASP A 48 17.64 -27.32 9.11
N GLN A 49 18.67 -27.82 8.43
CA GLN A 49 19.18 -27.30 7.15
C GLN A 49 18.13 -27.36 6.03
N LYS A 50 17.24 -28.37 6.04
CA LYS A 50 16.12 -28.44 5.08
C LYS A 50 15.08 -27.37 5.32
N THR A 51 14.70 -27.16 6.58
CA THR A 51 13.75 -26.12 6.97
C THR A 51 14.29 -24.73 6.64
N LYS A 52 15.59 -24.51 6.85
CA LYS A 52 16.29 -23.28 6.44
C LYS A 52 16.16 -23.01 4.93
N ALA A 53 16.42 -24.01 4.08
CA ALA A 53 16.30 -23.86 2.63
C ALA A 53 14.87 -23.56 2.16
N HIS A 54 13.86 -24.18 2.80
CA HIS A 54 12.45 -23.89 2.52
C HIS A 54 12.08 -22.45 2.87
N VAL A 55 12.53 -21.98 4.03
CA VAL A 55 12.26 -20.60 4.46
C VAL A 55 12.99 -19.59 3.59
N GLU A 56 14.27 -19.80 3.27
CA GLU A 56 15.02 -18.93 2.35
C GLU A 56 14.34 -18.81 0.98
N LYS A 57 13.74 -19.90 0.47
CA LYS A 57 12.99 -19.88 -0.80
C LYS A 57 11.71 -19.06 -0.70
N ALA A 58 10.95 -19.21 0.39
CA ALA A 58 9.76 -18.39 0.64
C ALA A 58 10.11 -16.90 0.82
N VAL A 59 11.22 -16.64 1.51
CA VAL A 59 11.82 -15.31 1.67
C VAL A 59 12.14 -14.71 0.29
N LYS A 60 12.82 -15.44 -0.59
CA LYS A 60 13.15 -14.93 -1.93
C LYS A 60 11.91 -14.67 -2.81
N SER A 61 10.90 -15.54 -2.77
CA SER A 61 9.69 -15.35 -3.59
C SER A 61 8.87 -14.12 -3.16
N GLN A 62 8.77 -13.87 -1.85
CA GLN A 62 8.05 -12.71 -1.31
C GLN A 62 8.75 -11.38 -1.62
N SER A 63 10.07 -11.40 -1.85
CA SER A 63 10.88 -10.24 -2.24
C SER A 63 10.45 -9.68 -3.61
N GLY A 64 10.05 -10.54 -4.55
CA GLY A 64 9.52 -10.11 -5.86
C GLY A 64 8.19 -9.35 -5.75
N GLY A 65 7.38 -9.65 -4.72
CA GLY A 65 6.13 -8.94 -4.46
C GLY A 65 6.31 -7.52 -3.94
N ILE A 66 7.38 -7.28 -3.17
CA ILE A 66 7.77 -5.95 -2.68
C ILE A 66 8.38 -5.14 -3.83
N GLU A 67 9.26 -5.75 -4.63
CA GLU A 67 9.85 -5.12 -5.81
C GLU A 67 8.78 -4.67 -6.82
N ALA A 68 7.78 -5.51 -7.09
CA ALA A 68 6.67 -5.15 -7.95
C ALA A 68 5.85 -3.97 -7.40
N MET A 69 5.72 -3.86 -6.08
CA MET A 69 5.00 -2.76 -5.42
C MET A 69 5.78 -1.45 -5.48
N VAL A 70 7.11 -1.49 -5.26
CA VAL A 70 8.01 -0.34 -5.44
C VAL A 70 7.96 0.17 -6.89
N LYS A 71 7.98 -0.74 -7.87
CA LYS A 71 7.82 -0.37 -9.29
C LYS A 71 6.48 0.33 -9.55
N LYS A 72 5.37 -0.17 -8.98
CA LYS A 72 4.05 0.46 -9.10
C LYS A 72 4.01 1.85 -8.45
N TYR A 73 4.61 1.99 -7.27
CA TYR A 73 4.73 3.27 -6.58
C TYR A 73 5.50 4.28 -7.43
N ASN A 74 6.71 3.94 -7.89
CA ASN A 74 7.52 4.81 -8.73
C ASN A 74 6.83 5.16 -10.06
N ALA A 75 6.05 4.25 -10.64
CA ALA A 75 5.26 4.53 -11.84
C ALA A 75 4.15 5.56 -11.58
N LYS A 76 3.44 5.45 -10.45
CA LYS A 76 2.42 6.45 -10.05
C LYS A 76 3.04 7.79 -9.70
N LEU A 77 4.24 7.79 -9.14
CA LEU A 77 4.97 9.02 -8.85
C LEU A 77 5.35 9.75 -10.14
N LYS A 78 5.80 9.03 -11.18
CA LYS A 78 6.03 9.60 -12.52
C LYS A 78 4.76 10.16 -13.16
N GLU A 79 3.62 9.49 -12.96
CA GLU A 79 2.32 9.99 -13.41
C GLU A 79 1.96 11.31 -12.70
N LEU A 80 2.21 11.39 -11.38
CA LEU A 80 2.01 12.61 -10.59
C LEU A 80 2.89 13.76 -11.10
N VAL A 81 4.19 13.53 -11.27
CA VAL A 81 5.13 14.53 -11.81
C VAL A 81 4.72 14.98 -13.22
N ALA A 82 4.21 14.10 -14.07
CA ALA A 82 3.75 14.47 -15.41
C ALA A 82 2.47 15.31 -15.41
N LEU A 83 1.65 15.22 -14.36
CA LEU A 83 0.50 16.09 -14.12
C LEU A 83 0.92 17.43 -13.53
N GLN A 84 2.04 17.47 -12.80
CA GLN A 84 2.66 18.70 -12.32
C GLN A 84 3.06 19.57 -13.52
N GLY A 85 2.50 20.78 -13.63
CA GLY A 85 2.80 21.72 -14.72
C GLY A 85 1.81 21.73 -15.90
N LYS A 86 0.90 20.76 -16.01
CA LYS A 86 -0.20 20.80 -17.00
C LYS A 86 -1.43 21.49 -16.40
N GLY A 87 -1.44 22.82 -16.41
CA GLY A 87 -2.68 23.61 -16.33
C GLY A 87 -3.26 23.89 -14.94
N GLY A 88 -2.45 24.38 -13.99
CA GLY A 88 -2.97 25.00 -12.76
C GLY A 88 -2.95 24.13 -11.50
N ILE A 89 -2.40 22.92 -11.59
CA ILE A 89 -2.12 22.09 -10.41
C ILE A 89 -0.90 22.68 -9.67
N TRP A 90 -1.03 22.83 -8.35
CA TRP A 90 -0.14 23.61 -7.47
C TRP A 90 1.35 23.35 -7.75
N ARG A 91 2.04 24.38 -8.26
CA ARG A 91 3.49 24.37 -8.54
C ARG A 91 4.38 24.18 -7.29
N GLY A 92 3.80 24.24 -6.09
CA GLY A 92 4.49 24.05 -4.81
C GLY A 92 4.13 22.77 -4.06
N ALA A 93 3.32 21.87 -4.63
CA ALA A 93 3.00 20.61 -3.96
C ALA A 93 4.24 19.73 -3.84
N TYR A 94 4.53 19.25 -2.63
CA TYR A 94 5.63 18.35 -2.37
C TYR A 94 5.43 17.02 -3.13
N VAL A 95 6.48 16.57 -3.80
CA VAL A 95 6.51 15.28 -4.47
C VAL A 95 7.61 14.45 -3.82
N PRO A 96 7.28 13.29 -3.22
CA PRO A 96 8.29 12.44 -2.60
C PRO A 96 9.28 11.87 -3.61
N PRO A 97 10.48 11.46 -3.15
CA PRO A 97 11.51 10.84 -3.97
C PRO A 97 11.09 9.45 -4.47
N MET A 98 11.79 8.99 -5.51
CA MET A 98 11.63 7.62 -6.00
C MET A 98 12.31 6.65 -5.07
N LEU A 99 11.64 5.54 -4.76
CA LEU A 99 12.20 4.52 -3.88
C LEU A 99 13.17 3.61 -4.64
N THR A 100 14.33 3.38 -4.04
CA THR A 100 15.30 2.35 -4.45
C THR A 100 15.07 1.06 -3.67
N MET A 101 15.38 -0.09 -4.29
CA MET A 101 15.28 -1.39 -3.61
C MET A 101 16.48 -1.67 -2.69
N GLU A 102 17.62 -1.02 -2.96
CA GLU A 102 18.82 -1.14 -2.15
C GLU A 102 18.55 -0.59 -0.74
N GLY A 103 18.90 -1.34 0.30
CA GLY A 103 18.70 -0.92 1.70
C GLY A 103 17.25 -0.93 2.20
N LEU A 104 16.25 -1.01 1.33
CA LEU A 104 14.83 -0.84 1.69
C LEU A 104 14.33 -1.81 2.78
N TYR A 105 14.85 -3.04 2.80
CA TYR A 105 14.47 -4.06 3.78
C TYR A 105 14.99 -3.76 5.20
N GLN A 106 16.02 -2.93 5.34
CA GLN A 106 16.59 -2.58 6.64
C GLN A 106 15.66 -1.62 7.39
N LEU A 107 14.79 -0.90 6.67
CA LEU A 107 13.94 0.18 7.21
C LEU A 107 14.77 1.10 8.10
N ASP A 108 15.89 1.58 7.55
CA ASP A 108 16.76 2.54 8.22
C ASP A 108 16.14 3.94 8.19
N VAL A 109 16.44 4.77 9.19
CA VAL A 109 15.79 6.08 9.41
C VAL A 109 16.11 7.07 8.29
N ASP A 110 17.27 6.93 7.65
CA ASP A 110 17.75 7.80 6.58
C ASP A 110 17.18 7.43 5.19
N GLN A 111 16.30 6.44 5.11
CA GLN A 111 15.72 6.01 3.84
C GLN A 111 14.58 6.93 3.41
N ASP A 112 14.53 7.22 2.11
CA ASP A 112 13.49 7.97 1.40
C ASP A 112 12.05 7.49 1.69
N ILE A 113 11.86 6.27 2.20
CA ILE A 113 10.56 5.73 2.63
C ILE A 113 9.99 6.42 3.89
N TRP A 114 10.75 7.28 4.56
CA TRP A 114 10.26 8.06 5.68
C TRP A 114 9.90 9.49 5.33
N GLU A 115 10.20 9.93 4.11
CA GLU A 115 9.80 11.25 3.64
C GLU A 115 8.29 11.28 3.48
N ASP A 116 7.62 11.86 4.49
CA ASP A 116 6.19 11.81 4.60
C ASP A 116 5.52 12.74 3.59
N SER A 117 5.05 12.13 2.51
CA SER A 117 4.24 12.81 1.53
C SER A 117 2.78 12.96 1.99
N ARG A 118 2.35 12.36 3.12
CA ARG A 118 0.93 12.31 3.51
C ARG A 118 0.37 13.67 3.88
N GLY A 119 1.18 14.54 4.49
CA GLY A 119 0.75 15.84 5.04
C GLY A 119 0.14 16.79 4.01
N ASP A 120 0.61 16.77 2.77
CA ASP A 120 0.11 17.64 1.69
C ASP A 120 -0.82 16.92 0.69
N ILE A 121 -0.95 15.58 0.78
CA ILE A 121 -1.47 14.74 -0.31
C ILE A 121 -2.90 14.26 -0.06
N ALA A 122 -3.38 14.29 1.19
CA ALA A 122 -4.78 14.09 1.50
C ALA A 122 -5.13 14.68 2.87
N ASP A 123 -6.20 15.50 2.94
CA ASP A 123 -6.82 16.01 4.17
C ASP A 123 -7.47 14.87 4.99
N PHE A 124 -6.72 13.83 5.32
CA PHE A 124 -7.19 12.79 6.21
C PHE A 124 -7.09 13.27 7.66
N PRO A 125 -8.13 13.04 8.48
CA PRO A 125 -8.00 13.23 9.91
C PRO A 125 -6.81 12.41 10.41
N ASP A 126 -5.93 13.04 11.18
CA ASP A 126 -4.71 12.47 11.76
C ASP A 126 -3.63 12.01 10.76
N GLY A 127 -3.76 12.33 9.46
CA GLY A 127 -2.80 11.88 8.42
C GLY A 127 -2.83 10.37 8.14
N ILE A 128 -3.84 9.66 8.68
CA ILE A 128 -3.98 8.21 8.55
C ILE A 128 -4.89 7.90 7.37
N VAL A 129 -4.37 7.15 6.40
CA VAL A 129 -5.18 6.64 5.28
C VAL A 129 -6.25 5.68 5.82
N PRO A 130 -7.55 5.94 5.59
CA PRO A 130 -8.60 5.09 6.14
C PRO A 130 -8.47 3.62 5.69
N PRO A 131 -8.79 2.65 6.57
CA PRO A 131 -8.67 1.23 6.24
C PRO A 131 -9.47 0.80 5.01
N TRP A 132 -10.68 1.34 4.82
CA TRP A 132 -11.50 1.05 3.63
C TRP A 132 -10.84 1.48 2.31
N LEU A 133 -9.80 2.32 2.38
CA LEU A 133 -9.05 2.80 1.23
C LEU A 133 -7.70 2.08 1.06
N ALA A 134 -6.99 1.80 2.15
CA ALA A 134 -5.66 1.18 2.11
C ALA A 134 -5.67 -0.35 2.21
N ASP A 135 -6.62 -0.92 2.94
CA ASP A 135 -6.66 -2.33 3.29
C ASP A 135 -7.50 -3.16 2.28
N PRO A 136 -6.89 -4.11 1.56
CA PRO A 136 -7.61 -4.97 0.63
C PRO A 136 -8.72 -5.79 1.29
N SER A 137 -8.51 -6.29 2.51
CA SER A 137 -9.49 -7.13 3.21
C SER A 137 -10.70 -6.32 3.66
N VAL A 138 -10.50 -5.07 4.07
CA VAL A 138 -11.63 -4.17 4.40
C VAL A 138 -12.44 -3.83 3.14
N LYS A 139 -11.77 -3.60 2.00
CA LYS A 139 -12.47 -3.37 0.72
C LYS A 139 -13.32 -4.55 0.29
N GLU A 140 -12.75 -5.75 0.35
CA GLU A 140 -13.44 -6.99 0.02
C GLU A 140 -14.62 -7.22 0.97
N GLY A 141 -14.42 -7.02 2.27
CA GLY A 141 -15.50 -7.13 3.27
C GLY A 141 -16.67 -6.17 3.01
N ILE A 142 -16.38 -4.93 2.60
CA ILE A 142 -17.43 -3.96 2.23
C ILE A 142 -18.23 -4.45 1.01
N GLN A 143 -17.54 -4.94 -0.03
CA GLN A 143 -18.20 -5.46 -1.23
C GLN A 143 -19.09 -6.65 -0.91
N LEU A 144 -18.57 -7.64 -0.19
CA LEU A 144 -19.33 -8.81 0.25
C LEU A 144 -20.54 -8.41 1.10
N SER A 145 -20.37 -7.45 2.01
CA SER A 145 -21.47 -6.95 2.84
C SER A 145 -22.57 -6.26 2.00
N GLN A 146 -22.20 -5.53 0.95
CA GLN A 146 -23.16 -4.92 0.03
C GLN A 146 -23.90 -5.95 -0.80
N GLU A 147 -23.18 -6.98 -1.29
CA GLU A 147 -23.79 -8.09 -2.03
C GLU A 147 -24.82 -8.84 -1.19
N ILE A 148 -24.49 -9.13 0.07
CA ILE A 148 -25.44 -9.75 1.01
C ILE A 148 -26.67 -8.87 1.20
N ALA A 149 -26.47 -7.57 1.46
CA ALA A 149 -27.59 -6.64 1.65
C ALA A 149 -28.50 -6.55 0.42
N ASN A 150 -27.90 -6.48 -0.78
CA ASN A 150 -28.63 -6.48 -2.05
C ASN A 150 -29.43 -7.78 -2.20
N CYS A 151 -28.79 -8.95 -2.01
CA CYS A 151 -29.48 -10.25 -2.09
C CYS A 151 -30.66 -10.34 -1.11
N CYS A 152 -30.51 -9.85 0.13
CA CYS A 152 -31.60 -9.80 1.10
C CYS A 152 -32.75 -8.91 0.61
N GLN A 153 -32.44 -7.71 0.09
CA GLN A 153 -33.46 -6.79 -0.43
C GLN A 153 -34.21 -7.37 -1.64
N GLU A 154 -33.49 -8.00 -2.57
CA GLU A 154 -34.08 -8.65 -3.75
C GLU A 154 -35.01 -9.80 -3.33
N LEU A 155 -34.61 -10.57 -2.32
CA LEU A 155 -35.40 -11.68 -1.79
C LEU A 155 -36.70 -11.19 -1.13
N GLU A 156 -36.66 -10.07 -0.39
CA GLU A 156 -37.87 -9.43 0.14
C GLU A 156 -38.77 -8.89 -0.97
N ARG A 157 -38.22 -8.35 -2.07
CA ARG A 157 -39.02 -7.93 -3.23
C ARG A 157 -39.72 -9.12 -3.88
N CYS A 158 -39.01 -10.23 -4.11
CA CYS A 158 -39.61 -11.45 -4.67
C CYS A 158 -40.70 -12.07 -3.79
N LYS A 159 -40.66 -11.88 -2.47
CA LYS A 159 -41.74 -12.34 -1.56
C LYS A 159 -42.99 -11.46 -1.61
N ALA A 160 -42.83 -10.19 -2.02
CA ALA A 160 -43.92 -9.22 -2.07
C ALA A 160 -44.69 -9.26 -3.39
N GLU A 161 -44.17 -9.96 -4.41
CA GLU A 161 -44.82 -10.27 -5.69
C GLU A 161 -45.62 -11.58 -5.63
#